data_AF-A0A926TGW9-F1
#
_entry.id   AF-A0A926TGW9-F1
#
_cell.length_a   1.000
_cell.length_b   1.000
_cell.length_c   1.000
_cell.angle_alpha   90.00
_cell.angle_beta   90.00
_cell.angle_gamma   90.00
#
_symmetry.space_group_name_H-M   'P 1'
#
loop_
_entity.id
_entity.type
_entity.pdbx_description
1 polymer ?
#
loop_
_entity_poly.entity_id
_entity_poly.type
_entity_poly.pdbx_seq_one_letter_code
_entity_poly.pdbx_strand_id
1 'polypeptide(L)'
;MHSSLKRILVGVSFFSLTITVAVLGYMLAGWDLMDSLYMVVITIFGVGFGEVRPITTPALRIFTMLVIVAGYTSVGYILSGFLQMITEGG
;
A
#
# COMPACT_ATOMS: atom_id res chain seq x y z
N MET A 1 20.53 -1.24 -15.56
CA MET A 1 20.76 -1.94 -14.27
C MET A 1 20.75 -1.05 -13.00
N HIS A 2 21.66 -0.08 -12.81
CA HIS A 2 21.69 0.71 -11.54
C HIS A 2 20.44 1.58 -11.30
N SER A 3 19.72 1.97 -12.35
CA SER A 3 18.48 2.76 -12.27
C SER A 3 17.28 1.91 -11.79
N SER A 4 17.14 0.69 -12.31
CA SER A 4 16.01 -0.21 -12.03
C SER A 4 15.98 -0.66 -10.57
N LEU A 5 17.13 -1.04 -10.01
CA LEU A 5 17.24 -1.39 -8.59
C LEU A 5 16.87 -0.22 -7.67
N LYS A 6 17.31 1.00 -8.00
CA LYS A 6 16.91 2.19 -7.24
C LYS A 6 15.41 2.41 -7.27
N ARG A 7 14.75 2.24 -8.43
CA ARG A 7 13.29 2.37 -8.56
C ARG A 7 12.55 1.31 -7.73
N ILE A 8 13.01 0.06 -7.77
CA ILE A 8 12.46 -1.02 -6.95
C ILE A 8 12.64 -0.70 -5.46
N LEU A 9 13.84 -0.29 -5.02
CA LEU A 9 14.11 0.05 -3.62
C LEU A 9 13.26 1.22 -3.13
N VAL A 10 13.09 2.26 -3.95
CA VAL A 10 12.20 3.40 -3.63
C VAL A 10 10.76 2.92 -3.52
N GLY A 11 10.29 2.11 -4.48
CA GLY A 11 8.95 1.53 -4.47
C GLY A 11 8.68 0.69 -3.22
N VAL A 12 9.61 -0.22 -2.87
CA VAL A 12 9.53 -1.06 -1.67
C VAL A 12 9.55 -0.22 -0.40
N SER A 13 10.45 0.77 -0.30
CA SER A 13 10.53 1.64 0.88
C SER A 13 9.24 2.45 1.08
N PHE A 14 8.69 3.02 0.00
CA PHE A 14 7.43 3.75 0.04
C PHE A 14 6.24 2.83 0.35
N PHE A 15 6.25 1.61 -0.17
CA PHE A 15 5.24 0.59 0.12
C PHE A 15 5.24 0.17 1.59
N SER A 16 6.41 -0.16 2.14
CA SER A 16 6.57 -0.52 3.55
C SER A 16 6.15 0.62 4.48
N LEU A 17 6.50 1.86 4.14
CA LEU A 17 6.05 3.04 4.88
C LEU A 17 4.52 3.19 4.81
N THR A 18 3.94 3.04 3.62
CA THR A 18 2.49 3.14 3.42
C THR A 18 1.74 2.09 4.25
N ILE A 19 2.19 0.82 4.24
CA ILE A 19 1.60 -0.23 5.07
C ILE A 19 1.69 0.13 6.56
N THR A 20 2.87 0.57 7.02
CA THR A 20 3.10 0.89 8.43
C THR A 20 2.17 2.02 8.88
N VAL A 21 2.10 3.12 8.10
CA VAL A 21 1.21 4.25 8.39
C VAL A 21 -0.25 3.83 8.34
N ALA A 22 -0.65 3.04 7.35
CA ALA A 22 -2.01 2.55 7.20
C ALA A 22 -2.46 1.71 8.40
N VAL A 23 -1.66 0.70 8.78
CA VAL A 23 -1.93 -0.18 9.92
C VAL A 23 -2.02 0.64 11.21
N LEU A 24 -1.05 1.54 11.47
CA LEU A 24 -1.08 2.39 12.65
C LEU A 24 -2.31 3.31 12.66
N GLY A 25 -2.70 3.88 11.52
CA GLY A 25 -3.88 4.74 11.43
C GLY A 25 -5.19 3.99 11.72
N TYR A 26 -5.34 2.76 11.24
CA TYR A 26 -6.49 1.92 11.57
C TYR A 26 -6.48 1.48 13.05
N MET A 27 -5.31 1.16 13.61
CA MET A 27 -5.18 0.86 15.04
C MET A 27 -5.53 2.06 15.92
N LEU A 28 -5.13 3.28 15.53
CA LEU A 28 -5.52 4.52 16.21
C LEU A 28 -7.03 4.79 16.09
N ALA A 29 -7.69 4.26 15.05
CA ALA A 29 -9.14 4.26 14.92
C ALA A 29 -9.82 3.13 15.73
N GLY A 30 -9.07 2.39 16.55
CA GLY A 30 -9.59 1.37 17.47
C GLY A 30 -9.73 -0.03 16.86
N TRP A 31 -9.11 -0.28 15.70
CA TRP A 31 -9.07 -1.61 15.09
C TRP A 31 -7.93 -2.41 15.72
N ASP A 32 -8.05 -3.74 15.81
CA ASP A 32 -6.91 -4.56 16.19
C ASP A 32 -5.89 -4.66 15.04
N LEU A 33 -4.70 -5.17 15.36
CA LEU A 33 -3.59 -5.27 14.42
C LEU A 33 -3.93 -6.18 13.22
N MET A 34 -4.63 -7.30 13.44
CA MET A 34 -4.92 -8.24 12.37
C MET A 34 -5.99 -7.71 11.44
N ASP A 35 -7.06 -7.11 11.97
CA ASP A 35 -8.08 -6.44 11.16
C ASP A 35 -7.49 -5.29 10.34
N SER A 36 -6.61 -4.50 10.95
CA SER A 36 -5.90 -3.39 10.29
C SER A 36 -5.01 -3.91 9.16
N LEU A 37 -4.21 -4.94 9.40
CA LEU A 37 -3.32 -5.53 8.40
C LEU A 37 -4.13 -6.18 7.27
N TYR A 38 -5.17 -6.93 7.60
CA TYR A 38 -6.05 -7.58 6.64
C TYR A 38 -6.73 -6.55 5.73
N MET A 39 -7.27 -5.47 6.30
CA MET A 39 -7.84 -4.35 5.55
C MET A 39 -6.83 -3.76 4.56
N VAL A 40 -5.60 -3.49 5.00
CA VAL A 40 -4.55 -2.94 4.12
C VAL A 40 -4.26 -3.89 2.96
N VAL A 41 -4.14 -5.20 3.22
CA VAL A 41 -3.86 -6.21 2.18
C VAL A 41 -5.00 -6.25 1.15
N ILE A 42 -6.25 -6.43 1.58
CA ILE A 42 -7.37 -6.54 0.63
C ILE A 42 -7.60 -5.25 -0.15
N THR A 43 -7.25 -4.10 0.43
CA THR A 43 -7.39 -2.78 -0.18
C THR A 43 -6.33 -2.56 -1.26
N ILE A 44 -5.06 -2.73 -0.93
CA ILE A 44 -3.95 -2.45 -1.84
C ILE A 44 -3.95 -3.42 -3.03
N PHE A 45 -4.23 -4.70 -2.79
CA PHE A 45 -4.25 -5.72 -3.85
C PHE A 45 -5.58 -5.78 -4.61
N GLY A 46 -6.54 -4.90 -4.32
CA GLY A 46 -7.79 -4.79 -5.06
C GLY A 46 -8.75 -5.98 -4.88
N VAL A 47 -8.57 -6.78 -3.83
CA VAL A 47 -9.49 -7.90 -3.51
C VAL A 47 -10.83 -7.37 -3.02
N GLY A 48 -10.81 -6.35 -2.15
CA GLY A 48 -11.99 -5.53 -1.85
C GLY A 48 -13.22 -6.27 -1.34
N PHE A 49 -13.10 -7.14 -0.33
CA PHE A 49 -14.25 -7.82 0.31
C PHE A 49 -15.20 -6.89 1.09
N GLY A 50 -14.99 -5.58 1.02
CA GLY A 50 -15.66 -4.57 1.85
C GLY A 50 -14.79 -4.11 3.01
N GLU A 51 -15.37 -3.28 3.88
CA GLU A 51 -14.71 -2.80 5.08
C GLU A 51 -14.65 -3.92 6.13
N VAL A 52 -13.45 -4.27 6.59
CA VAL A 52 -13.25 -5.28 7.65
C VAL A 52 -13.94 -4.82 8.94
N ARG A 53 -13.86 -3.53 9.22
CA ARG A 53 -14.48 -2.84 10.34
C ARG A 53 -15.08 -1.52 9.83
N PRO A 54 -16.13 -0.99 10.47
CA PRO A 54 -16.83 0.18 9.95
C PRO A 54 -15.95 1.43 9.84
N ILE A 55 -15.95 2.09 8.69
CA ILE A 55 -15.36 3.42 8.49
C ILE A 55 -16.41 4.47 8.85
N THR A 56 -16.44 4.86 10.12
CA THR A 56 -17.53 5.67 10.69
C THR A 56 -17.34 7.18 10.55
N THR A 57 -16.11 7.65 10.30
CA THR A 57 -15.79 9.09 10.29
C THR A 57 -15.32 9.58 8.93
N PRO A 58 -15.63 10.84 8.54
CA PRO A 58 -15.10 11.42 7.30
C PRO A 58 -13.56 11.44 7.25
N ALA A 59 -12.91 11.65 8.39
CA ALA A 59 -11.45 11.65 8.49
C ALA A 59 -10.85 10.27 8.17
N LEU A 60 -11.41 9.20 8.76
CA LEU A 60 -10.97 7.83 8.48
C LEU A 60 -11.23 7.46 7.02
N ARG A 61 -12.34 7.94 6.45
CA ARG A 61 -12.67 7.73 5.03
C ARG A 61 -11.65 8.39 4.09
N ILE A 62 -11.28 9.64 4.35
CA ILE A 62 -10.22 10.34 3.60
C ILE A 62 -8.88 9.63 3.78
N PHE A 63 -8.55 9.22 5.00
CA PHE A 63 -7.34 8.46 5.29
C PHE A 63 -7.27 7.17 4.45
N THR A 64 -8.35 6.37 4.42
CA THR A 64 -8.43 5.17 3.60
C THR A 64 -8.27 5.47 2.10
N MET A 65 -8.86 6.55 1.59
CA MET A 65 -8.65 6.98 0.19
C MET A 65 -7.18 7.28 -0.10
N LEU A 66 -6.48 7.95 0.82
CA LEU A 66 -5.05 8.24 0.67
C LEU A 66 -4.20 6.97 0.71
N VAL A 67 -4.53 6.02 1.60
CA VAL A 67 -3.88 4.70 1.66
C VAL A 67 -4.05 3.95 0.33
N ILE A 68 -5.24 3.97 -0.27
CA ILE A 68 -5.50 3.34 -1.57
C ILE A 68 -4.57 3.94 -2.65
N VAL A 69 -4.55 5.27 -2.79
CA VAL A 69 -3.76 5.94 -3.81
C VAL A 69 -2.26 5.70 -3.61
N ALA A 70 -1.77 5.84 -2.37
CA ALA A 70 -0.36 5.62 -2.04
C ALA A 70 0.05 4.16 -2.26
N GLY A 71 -0.76 3.22 -1.78
CA GLY A 71 -0.53 1.79 -1.93
C GLY A 71 -0.48 1.36 -3.39
N TYR A 72 -1.49 1.72 -4.18
CA TYR A 72 -1.53 1.36 -5.60
C TYR A 72 -0.37 1.99 -6.39
N THR A 73 -0.02 3.25 -6.09
CA THR A 73 1.12 3.94 -6.70
C THR A 73 2.44 3.20 -6.39
N SER A 74 2.64 2.80 -5.14
CA SER A 74 3.86 2.07 -4.73
C SER A 74 4.03 0.74 -5.45
N VAL A 75 2.95 -0.03 -5.62
CA VAL A 75 2.94 -1.27 -6.40
C VAL A 75 3.28 -0.98 -7.86
N GLY A 76 2.73 0.09 -8.43
CA GLY A 76 3.06 0.54 -9.79
C GLY A 76 4.54 0.86 -9.99
N TYR A 77 5.18 1.51 -9.00
CA TYR A 77 6.62 1.79 -9.05
C TYR A 77 7.47 0.52 -9.00
N ILE A 78 7.12 -0.43 -8.12
CA ILE A 78 7.81 -1.72 -8.01
C ILE A 78 7.68 -2.49 -9.33
N LEU A 79 6.46 -2.58 -9.88
CA LEU A 79 6.19 -3.25 -11.15
C LEU A 79 6.95 -2.60 -12.31
N SER A 80 6.96 -1.27 -12.40
CA SER A 80 7.72 -0.55 -13.44
C SER A 80 9.22 -0.84 -13.34
N GLY A 81 9.79 -0.84 -12.13
CA GLY A 81 11.19 -1.19 -11.91
C GLY A 81 11.50 -2.63 -12.29
N PHE A 82 10.59 -3.56 -11.98
CA PHE A 82 10.70 -4.97 -12.36
C PHE A 82 10.65 -5.18 -13.87
N LEU A 83 9.67 -4.57 -14.55
CA LEU A 83 9.56 -4.61 -16.02
C LEU A 83 10.83 -4.06 -16.68
N GLN A 84 11.35 -2.94 -16.17
CA GLN A 84 12.59 -2.35 -16.66
C GLN A 84 13.80 -3.28 -16.50
N MET A 85 13.86 -4.06 -15.41
CA MET A 85 14.92 -5.05 -15.20
C MET A 85 14.86 -6.19 -16.24
N ILE A 86 13.65 -6.62 -16.63
CA ILE A 86 13.45 -7.63 -17.67
C ILE A 86 13.86 -7.06 -19.04
N THR A 87 13.40 -5.86 -19.38
CA THR A 87 13.66 -5.26 -20.70
C THR A 87 15.10 -4.79 -20.89
N GLU A 88 15.78 -4.35 -19.82
CA GLU A 88 17.21 -3.98 -19.86
C GLU A 88 18.14 -5.19 -19.68
N GLY A 89 17.61 -6.34 -19.27
CA GLY A 89 18.35 -7.57 -19.00
C GLY A 89 18.29 -8.61 -20.12
N GLY A 90 17.72 -8.25 -21.29
CA GLY A 90 17.68 -9.04 -22.51
C GLY A 90 18.59 -8.49 -23.60
#